data_AF-A0A8S3T080-F1
#
_entry.id   AF-A0A8S3T080-F1
#
_cell.length_a   1.000
_cell.length_b   1.000
_cell.length_c   1.000
_cell.angle_alpha   90.00
_cell.angle_beta   90.00
_cell.angle_gamma   90.00
#
_symmetry.space_group_name_H-M   'P 1'
#
loop_
_entity.id
_entity.type
_entity.pdbx_description
1 polymer ?
#
loop_
_entity_poly.entity_id
_entity_poly.type
_entity_poly.pdbx_seq_one_letter_code
_entity_poly.pdbx_strand_id
1 'polypeptide(L)'
;MANSEKNKVKFEVGDDEDKSESERMETKQSESRLDGDEEKTPINSPLARDNRQQSPARLKHSMSGATNLDTKGKKLSLSPKDCVVATPEEFVKRFGGNHVINKVLIANNGIAAVKCMRSIRRWSYEMFRNEKAVRFVVMVTPEDLKANAEYIRMADQYAQVPGGSNNNNYANVDLILDIAKRTQVQAVWAGWGHSSENPKLPELLHKNNIIFIGPPEYAMWALGDKIASSIVAQTANVPTLPWSGSGLTVEWDEKKGHRVTVPNDVFKKACVKDGDEGLKAAERLDSLL
;
A
#
# COMPACT_ATOMS: atom_id res chain seq x y z
N MET A 1 7.05 -23.38 35.77
CA MET A 1 5.68 -23.60 35.25
C MET A 1 5.06 -22.23 35.04
N ALA A 2 4.54 -21.78 33.90
CA ALA A 2 4.43 -22.32 32.55
C ALA A 2 4.40 -21.12 31.57
N ASN A 3 4.76 -21.42 30.32
CA ASN A 3 4.90 -20.54 29.15
C ASN A 3 3.66 -19.67 28.86
N SER A 4 3.85 -18.39 28.55
CA SER A 4 2.84 -17.54 27.90
C SER A 4 3.19 -17.40 26.42
N GLU A 5 2.78 -18.38 25.62
CA GLU A 5 2.84 -18.33 24.16
C GLU A 5 1.89 -17.26 23.62
N LYS A 6 2.45 -16.26 22.94
CA LYS A 6 1.72 -15.21 22.21
C LYS A 6 1.07 -15.85 20.98
N ASN A 7 -0.21 -16.21 21.08
CA ASN A 7 -0.94 -16.84 19.99
C ASN A 7 -1.37 -15.82 18.91
N LYS A 8 -0.97 -16.15 17.69
CA LYS A 8 -1.03 -15.41 16.42
C LYS A 8 -2.48 -15.26 15.95
N VAL A 9 -2.90 -14.04 15.59
CA VAL A 9 -4.24 -13.76 15.05
C VAL A 9 -4.34 -14.33 13.64
N LYS A 10 -5.45 -15.00 13.31
CA LYS A 10 -5.64 -15.76 12.06
C LYS A 10 -6.97 -15.41 11.40
N PHE A 11 -6.96 -15.29 10.08
CA PHE A 11 -8.10 -14.87 9.28
C PHE A 11 -8.20 -15.75 8.04
N GLU A 12 -9.39 -16.26 7.77
CA GLU A 12 -9.70 -17.16 6.66
C GLU A 12 -11.05 -16.74 6.06
N VAL A 13 -11.16 -16.83 4.73
CA VAL A 13 -12.40 -16.71 3.95
C VAL A 13 -12.69 -18.11 3.42
N GLY A 14 -13.92 -18.59 3.59
CA GLY A 14 -14.33 -19.92 3.15
C GLY A 14 -14.44 -20.00 1.63
N ASP A 15 -13.72 -20.97 1.06
CA ASP A 15 -13.91 -21.47 -0.30
C ASP A 15 -14.86 -22.68 -0.21
N ASP A 16 -15.97 -22.63 -0.96
CA ASP A 16 -16.69 -23.80 -1.45
C ASP A 16 -17.03 -23.56 -2.93
N GLU A 17 -16.86 -24.61 -3.71
CA GLU A 17 -16.67 -24.72 -5.17
C GLU A 17 -17.79 -24.14 -6.05
N ASP A 18 -17.44 -23.54 -7.22
CA ASP A 18 -17.51 -24.23 -8.51
C ASP A 18 -16.96 -23.41 -9.69
N LYS A 19 -16.34 -24.12 -10.65
CA LYS A 19 -15.69 -23.62 -11.87
C LYS A 19 -16.70 -23.39 -13.00
N SER A 20 -16.39 -22.43 -13.87
CA SER A 20 -16.31 -22.54 -15.35
C SER A 20 -16.98 -21.40 -16.14
N GLU A 21 -16.33 -21.08 -17.26
CA GLU A 21 -16.80 -20.29 -18.42
C GLU A 21 -16.88 -18.76 -18.30
N SER A 22 -15.91 -18.05 -18.90
CA SER A 22 -16.12 -17.44 -20.22
C SER A 22 -14.94 -16.56 -20.64
N GLU A 23 -14.07 -17.10 -21.50
CA GLU A 23 -13.27 -16.33 -22.44
C GLU A 23 -14.12 -15.98 -23.69
N ARG A 24 -13.69 -14.92 -24.39
CA ARG A 24 -14.02 -14.46 -25.77
C ARG A 24 -15.14 -13.41 -25.89
N MET A 25 -14.77 -12.20 -26.30
CA MET A 25 -14.86 -11.81 -27.72
C MET A 25 -14.16 -10.47 -28.01
N GLU A 26 -13.72 -10.37 -29.25
CA GLU A 26 -12.78 -9.42 -29.86
C GLU A 26 -13.37 -8.04 -30.22
N THR A 27 -12.47 -7.06 -30.23
CA THR A 27 -12.24 -5.99 -31.22
C THR A 27 -13.14 -5.92 -32.46
N LYS A 28 -13.63 -4.71 -32.79
CA LYS A 28 -13.59 -4.12 -34.15
C LYS A 28 -13.78 -2.60 -34.15
N GLN A 29 -12.90 -1.93 -34.90
CA GLN A 29 -12.94 -0.52 -35.29
C GLN A 29 -14.03 -0.24 -36.34
N SER A 30 -14.47 1.02 -36.42
CA SER A 30 -14.82 1.65 -37.71
C SER A 30 -14.61 3.16 -37.66
N GLU A 31 -13.83 3.65 -38.62
CA GLU A 31 -13.51 5.05 -38.94
C GLU A 31 -14.71 5.81 -39.53
N SER A 32 -14.69 7.14 -39.42
CA SER A 32 -15.14 8.03 -40.50
C SER A 32 -14.32 9.33 -40.49
N ARG A 33 -13.55 9.56 -41.56
CA ARG A 33 -12.87 10.81 -41.94
C ARG A 33 -13.89 11.79 -42.53
N LEU A 34 -13.59 13.10 -42.47
CA LEU A 34 -13.70 14.04 -43.60
C LEU A 34 -12.76 15.25 -43.38
N ASP A 35 -12.15 15.67 -44.50
CA ASP A 35 -11.06 16.64 -44.74
C ASP A 35 -11.35 18.09 -44.30
N GLY A 36 -10.37 18.91 -43.88
CA GLY A 36 -9.44 19.76 -44.68
C GLY A 36 -9.79 21.25 -44.34
N ASP A 37 -8.93 22.26 -44.18
CA ASP A 37 -7.59 22.57 -44.66
C ASP A 37 -6.87 23.60 -43.74
N GLU A 38 -5.55 23.73 -43.95
CA GLU A 38 -4.52 24.50 -43.26
C GLU A 38 -4.64 26.05 -43.35
N GLU A 39 -4.11 26.78 -42.36
CA GLU A 39 -3.05 27.79 -42.59
C GLU A 39 -2.33 28.26 -41.29
N LYS A 40 -1.03 28.59 -41.42
CA LYS A 40 -0.02 28.78 -40.36
C LYS A 40 0.25 30.26 -40.03
N THR A 41 0.36 30.59 -38.72
CA THR A 41 1.30 31.49 -37.95
C THR A 41 1.68 32.90 -38.50
N PRO A 42 2.02 33.98 -37.71
CA PRO A 42 2.96 33.94 -36.55
C PRO A 42 2.96 35.10 -35.46
N ILE A 43 3.75 34.90 -34.38
CA ILE A 43 4.69 35.83 -33.63
C ILE A 43 4.22 37.05 -32.75
N ASN A 44 4.70 37.02 -31.47
CA ASN A 44 5.15 38.05 -30.47
C ASN A 44 4.27 39.19 -29.85
N SER A 45 4.13 39.10 -28.50
CA SER A 45 4.29 40.04 -27.34
C SER A 45 3.96 41.56 -27.42
N PRO A 46 3.60 42.19 -26.27
CA PRO A 46 4.66 42.89 -25.52
C PRO A 46 4.57 42.85 -23.97
N LEU A 47 5.70 43.24 -23.37
CA LEU A 47 6.05 43.43 -21.97
C LEU A 47 5.11 44.36 -21.16
N ALA A 48 4.89 44.01 -19.89
CA ALA A 48 4.63 44.97 -18.82
C ALA A 48 5.48 44.58 -17.58
N ARG A 49 6.39 45.48 -17.20
CA ARG A 49 7.20 45.41 -15.97
C ARG A 49 6.33 45.87 -14.80
N ASP A 50 6.16 45.04 -13.76
CA ASP A 50 5.77 45.52 -12.44
C ASP A 50 6.89 45.18 -11.44
N ASN A 51 7.36 46.21 -10.76
CA ASN A 51 8.57 46.25 -9.96
C ASN A 51 8.15 46.22 -8.48
N ARG A 52 8.08 45.04 -7.88
CA ARG A 52 7.88 44.90 -6.42
C ARG A 52 9.02 44.09 -5.81
N GLN A 53 9.94 44.82 -5.19
CA GLN A 53 10.93 44.29 -4.26
C GLN A 53 10.20 43.59 -3.11
N GLN A 54 10.35 42.27 -3.02
CA GLN A 54 10.03 41.50 -1.82
C GLN A 54 11.32 40.84 -1.31
N SER A 55 11.70 41.22 -0.10
CA SER A 55 12.78 40.61 0.69
C SER A 55 12.54 39.11 0.88
N PRO A 56 13.56 38.23 0.78
CA PRO A 56 13.35 36.81 0.95
C PRO A 56 13.16 36.48 2.43
N ALA A 57 11.91 36.25 2.84
CA ALA A 57 11.61 35.57 4.09
C ALA A 57 12.20 34.15 4.01
N ARG A 58 13.22 33.88 4.83
CA ARG A 58 13.90 32.60 4.93
C ARG A 58 12.94 31.54 5.47
N LEU A 59 12.26 30.82 4.58
CA LEU A 59 11.45 29.65 4.91
C LEU A 59 12.33 28.58 5.56
N LYS A 60 12.27 28.50 6.89
CA LYS A 60 12.92 27.44 7.67
C LYS A 60 12.21 26.11 7.37
N HIS A 61 12.83 25.30 6.52
CA HIS A 61 12.46 23.91 6.34
C HIS A 61 13.12 23.07 7.43
N SER A 62 12.41 22.79 8.54
CA SER A 62 12.82 21.73 9.45
C SER A 62 11.64 21.25 10.30
N MET A 63 11.06 20.11 9.91
CA MET A 63 10.25 19.25 10.77
C MET A 63 11.05 17.99 11.15
N SER A 64 12.34 18.14 11.41
CA SER A 64 13.19 17.09 11.98
C SER A 64 13.25 17.30 13.50
N GLY A 65 12.10 17.20 14.15
CA GLY A 65 12.02 16.89 15.57
C GLY A 65 11.45 15.48 15.68
N ALA A 66 12.30 14.49 15.94
CA ALA A 66 11.86 13.12 16.17
C ALA A 66 10.91 13.10 17.38
N THR A 67 9.61 13.05 17.11
CA THR A 67 8.58 12.83 18.12
C THR A 67 8.21 11.35 18.06
N ASN A 68 9.01 10.51 18.72
CA ASN A 68 8.64 9.13 18.95
C ASN A 68 7.63 9.09 20.09
N LEU A 69 6.44 8.57 19.82
CA LEU A 69 5.39 8.29 20.80
C LEU A 69 5.57 6.86 21.30
N ASP A 70 5.69 6.68 22.61
CA ASP A 70 5.58 5.38 23.27
C ASP A 70 4.10 4.91 23.24
N THR A 71 3.87 3.60 23.39
CA THR A 71 2.56 2.92 23.42
C THR A 71 1.63 3.44 24.54
N LYS A 72 2.12 4.35 25.40
CA LYS A 72 1.39 5.03 26.48
C LYS A 72 1.23 6.55 26.30
N GLY A 73 1.53 7.11 25.13
CA GLY A 73 1.29 8.53 24.83
C GLY A 73 2.16 9.53 25.61
N LYS A 74 3.23 9.09 26.28
CA LYS A 74 4.21 9.99 26.90
C LYS A 74 5.20 10.48 25.85
N LYS A 75 5.35 11.81 25.77
CA LYS A 75 6.32 12.51 24.90
C LYS A 75 7.73 12.19 25.37
N LEU A 76 8.44 11.32 24.67
CA LEU A 76 9.81 10.98 24.99
C LEU A 76 10.72 12.08 24.43
N SER A 77 11.13 13.03 25.29
CA SER A 77 12.15 14.03 24.94
C SER A 77 13.52 13.36 24.93
N LEU A 78 13.79 12.58 23.89
CA LEU A 78 15.10 11.96 23.70
C LEU A 78 16.07 13.02 23.18
N SER A 79 17.18 13.21 23.90
CA SER A 79 18.27 14.03 23.38
C SER A 79 18.88 13.31 22.14
N PRO A 80 19.37 14.04 21.13
CA PRO A 80 19.94 13.43 19.92
C PRO A 80 21.15 12.50 20.18
N LYS A 81 21.75 12.57 21.37
CA LYS A 81 22.92 11.77 21.77
C LYS A 81 22.55 10.44 22.43
N ASP A 82 21.30 10.27 22.88
CA ASP A 82 20.88 9.06 23.60
C ASP A 82 20.25 7.99 22.70
N CYS A 83 20.02 8.30 21.42
CA CYS A 83 19.32 7.41 20.46
C CYS A 83 20.22 6.64 19.50
N VAL A 84 21.54 6.77 19.60
CA VAL A 84 22.42 5.99 18.73
C VAL A 84 22.51 4.58 19.29
N VAL A 85 21.91 3.64 18.57
CA VAL A 85 21.94 2.21 18.91
C VAL A 85 22.88 1.51 17.96
N ALA A 86 23.64 0.50 18.41
CA ALA A 86 24.67 -0.11 17.57
C ALA A 86 24.09 -1.02 16.47
N THR A 87 22.94 -1.66 16.74
CA THR A 87 22.35 -2.68 15.86
C THR A 87 20.81 -2.62 15.83
N PRO A 88 20.16 -3.07 14.74
CA PRO A 88 18.71 -3.18 14.69
C PRO A 88 18.12 -4.06 15.80
N GLU A 89 18.81 -5.11 16.24
CA GLU A 89 18.39 -6.00 17.32
C GLU A 89 18.23 -5.24 18.64
N GLU A 90 19.24 -4.45 18.99
CA GLU A 90 19.24 -3.65 20.21
C GLU A 90 18.19 -2.54 20.13
N PHE A 91 18.00 -1.95 18.94
CA PHE A 91 16.96 -0.97 18.70
C PHE A 91 15.58 -1.57 18.97
N VAL A 92 15.28 -2.73 18.39
CA VAL A 92 13.99 -3.41 18.61
C VAL A 92 13.76 -3.72 20.08
N LYS A 93 14.78 -4.22 20.80
CA LYS A 93 14.67 -4.48 22.25
C LYS A 93 14.43 -3.20 23.05
N ARG A 94 15.12 -2.11 22.72
CA ARG A 94 15.04 -0.83 23.44
C ARG A 94 13.70 -0.14 23.25
N PHE A 95 13.13 -0.21 22.06
CA PHE A 95 11.84 0.40 21.72
C PHE A 95 10.64 -0.55 21.89
N GLY A 96 10.85 -1.74 22.48
CA GLY A 96 9.76 -2.68 22.81
C GLY A 96 9.15 -3.38 21.59
N GLY A 97 9.90 -3.51 20.49
CA GLY A 97 9.48 -4.25 19.32
C GLY A 97 9.62 -5.77 19.46
N ASN A 98 8.92 -6.50 18.60
CA ASN A 98 8.76 -7.96 18.72
C ASN A 98 9.61 -8.74 17.70
N HIS A 99 10.00 -8.10 16.60
CA HIS A 99 10.67 -8.73 15.47
C HIS A 99 11.78 -7.83 14.96
N VAL A 100 12.91 -8.43 14.63
CA VAL A 100 14.06 -7.75 14.05
C VAL A 100 14.00 -7.85 12.53
N ILE A 101 14.12 -6.70 11.86
CA ILE A 101 14.07 -6.61 10.40
C ILE A 101 15.39 -6.00 9.90
N ASN A 102 16.25 -6.86 9.36
CA ASN A 102 17.56 -6.46 8.83
C ASN A 102 17.60 -6.46 7.31
N LYS A 103 16.69 -7.20 6.66
CA LYS A 103 16.62 -7.37 5.22
C LYS A 103 15.18 -7.29 4.75
N VAL A 104 14.92 -6.39 3.81
CA VAL A 104 13.60 -6.12 3.24
C VAL A 104 13.61 -6.41 1.74
N LEU A 105 12.64 -7.19 1.27
CA LEU A 105 12.33 -7.34 -0.16
C LEU A 105 11.39 -6.21 -0.58
N ILE A 106 11.74 -5.51 -1.65
CA ILE A 106 10.86 -4.54 -2.30
C ILE A 106 10.19 -5.24 -3.48
N ALA A 107 8.89 -5.50 -3.35
CA ALA A 107 8.04 -6.09 -4.39
C ALA A 107 7.43 -4.99 -5.28
N ASN A 108 8.27 -4.03 -5.70
CA ASN A 108 7.87 -2.88 -6.51
C ASN A 108 9.08 -2.36 -7.29
N ASN A 109 8.86 -1.49 -8.26
CA ASN A 109 9.89 -0.87 -9.09
C ASN A 109 9.78 0.67 -9.07
N GLY A 110 10.56 1.32 -9.94
CA GLY A 110 10.49 2.76 -10.18
C GLY A 110 10.63 3.63 -8.93
N ILE A 111 9.82 4.69 -8.86
CA ILE A 111 9.90 5.71 -7.79
C ILE A 111 9.49 5.16 -6.42
N ALA A 112 8.61 4.15 -6.37
CA ALA A 112 8.20 3.51 -5.13
C ALA A 112 9.41 2.87 -4.42
N ALA A 113 10.17 2.06 -5.16
CA ALA A 113 11.38 1.42 -4.65
C ALA A 113 12.44 2.45 -4.22
N VAL A 114 12.71 3.46 -5.05
CA VAL A 114 13.66 4.54 -4.72
C VAL A 114 13.26 5.27 -3.44
N LYS A 115 11.99 5.67 -3.33
CA LYS A 115 11.51 6.44 -2.18
C LYS A 115 11.57 5.62 -0.89
N CYS A 116 11.21 4.35 -0.94
CA CYS A 116 11.33 3.43 0.19
C CYS A 116 12.78 3.33 0.68
N MET A 117 13.71 2.99 -0.22
CA MET A 117 15.13 2.86 0.12
C MET A 117 15.72 4.16 0.66
N ARG A 118 15.49 5.31 0.02
CA ARG A 118 16.02 6.61 0.50
C ARG A 118 15.50 6.96 1.88
N SER A 119 14.21 6.72 2.12
CA SER A 119 13.58 7.09 3.40
C SER A 119 14.12 6.22 4.54
N ILE A 120 14.17 4.90 4.34
CA ILE A 120 14.67 3.99 5.37
C ILE A 120 16.18 4.15 5.55
N ARG A 121 16.99 4.30 4.49
CA ARG A 121 18.43 4.53 4.64
C ARG A 121 18.75 5.82 5.38
N ARG A 122 18.02 6.91 5.12
CA ARG A 122 18.16 8.16 5.86
C ARG A 122 17.85 7.96 7.35
N TRP A 123 16.72 7.32 7.66
CA TRP A 123 16.37 7.00 9.04
C TRP A 123 17.41 6.07 9.70
N SER A 124 17.88 5.04 8.99
CA SER A 124 18.92 4.13 9.45
C SER A 124 20.24 4.86 9.76
N TYR A 125 20.63 5.82 8.93
CA TYR A 125 21.80 6.65 9.21
C TYR A 125 21.60 7.56 10.42
N GLU A 126 20.39 8.11 10.59
CA GLU A 126 20.05 8.94 11.75
C GLU A 126 20.07 8.13 13.06
N MET A 127 19.63 6.87 13.05
CA MET A 127 19.55 6.00 14.23
C MET A 127 20.82 5.19 14.52
N PHE A 128 21.43 4.59 13.49
CA PHE A 128 22.55 3.64 13.63
C PHE A 128 23.90 4.22 13.17
N ARG A 129 23.92 5.43 12.58
CA ARG A 129 25.08 5.98 11.85
C ARG A 129 25.57 5.07 10.72
N ASN A 130 24.71 4.16 10.27
CA ASN A 130 24.95 3.21 9.20
C ASN A 130 23.71 3.17 8.30
N GLU A 131 23.83 3.68 7.07
CA GLU A 131 22.73 3.66 6.12
C GLU A 131 22.33 2.23 5.69
N LYS A 132 23.25 1.27 5.78
CA LYS A 132 23.05 -0.14 5.41
C LYS A 132 22.67 -1.04 6.59
N ALA A 133 22.26 -0.46 7.72
CA ALA A 133 21.73 -1.23 8.84
C ALA A 133 20.51 -2.07 8.43
N VAL A 134 19.70 -1.56 7.50
CA VAL A 134 18.64 -2.30 6.81
C VAL A 134 19.05 -2.50 5.36
N ARG A 135 19.17 -3.76 4.94
CA ARG A 135 19.53 -4.15 3.56
C ARG A 135 18.29 -4.33 2.70
N PHE A 136 18.42 -3.97 1.42
CA PHE A 136 17.33 -4.07 0.46
C PHE A 136 17.64 -5.10 -0.62
N VAL A 137 16.65 -5.98 -0.85
CA VAL A 137 16.57 -6.83 -2.03
C VAL A 137 15.48 -6.26 -2.94
N VAL A 138 15.76 -6.08 -4.22
CA VAL A 138 14.76 -5.62 -5.20
C VAL A 138 14.49 -6.68 -6.26
N MET A 139 13.24 -6.79 -6.70
CA MET A 139 12.89 -7.56 -7.89
C MET A 139 13.19 -6.70 -9.13
N VAL A 140 13.73 -7.32 -10.18
CA VAL A 140 14.14 -6.61 -11.41
C VAL A 140 13.71 -7.38 -12.64
N THR A 141 12.91 -6.76 -13.49
CA THR A 141 12.56 -7.32 -14.80
C THR A 141 13.65 -7.01 -15.85
N PRO A 142 13.73 -7.77 -16.95
CA PRO A 142 14.64 -7.47 -18.06
C PRO A 142 14.44 -6.06 -18.63
N GLU A 143 13.20 -5.56 -18.63
CA GLU A 143 12.85 -4.21 -19.10
C GLU A 143 13.42 -3.14 -18.18
N ASP A 144 13.30 -3.30 -16.86
CA ASP A 144 13.87 -2.37 -15.87
C ASP A 144 15.42 -2.37 -15.92
N LEU A 145 16.01 -3.55 -16.18
CA LEU A 145 17.46 -3.68 -16.35
C LEU A 145 17.93 -2.97 -17.63
N LYS A 146 17.19 -3.14 -18.74
CA LYS A 146 17.48 -2.45 -20.00
C LYS A 146 17.30 -0.94 -19.89
N ALA A 147 16.33 -0.48 -19.11
CA ALA A 147 16.11 0.93 -18.81
C ALA A 147 17.14 1.52 -17.82
N ASN A 148 18.04 0.70 -17.27
CA ASN A 148 19.02 1.11 -16.26
C ASN A 148 18.36 1.83 -15.06
N ALA A 149 17.29 1.23 -14.54
CA ALA A 149 16.49 1.86 -13.50
C ALA A 149 17.31 2.13 -12.22
N GLU A 150 17.19 3.35 -11.69
CA GLU A 150 17.99 3.84 -10.55
C GLU A 150 17.88 2.95 -9.30
N TYR A 151 16.69 2.40 -9.04
CA TYR A 151 16.45 1.54 -7.88
C TYR A 151 17.34 0.28 -7.89
N ILE A 152 17.72 -0.22 -9.06
CA ILE A 152 18.59 -1.41 -9.20
C ILE A 152 19.99 -1.09 -8.65
N ARG A 153 20.52 0.08 -9.01
CA ARG A 153 21.85 0.55 -8.56
C ARG A 153 21.86 0.89 -7.08
N MET A 154 20.73 1.33 -6.55
CA MET A 154 20.58 1.67 -5.15
C MET A 154 20.50 0.44 -4.24
N ALA A 155 19.89 -0.66 -4.70
CA ALA A 155 19.67 -1.84 -3.88
C ALA A 155 20.97 -2.54 -3.47
N ASP A 156 20.94 -3.27 -2.35
CA ASP A 156 22.11 -4.04 -1.90
C ASP A 156 22.22 -5.38 -2.62
N GLN A 157 21.09 -5.94 -3.04
CA GLN A 157 20.98 -7.15 -3.85
C GLN A 157 19.76 -7.02 -4.78
N TYR A 158 19.81 -7.64 -5.94
CA TYR A 158 18.64 -7.76 -6.81
C TYR A 158 18.37 -9.22 -7.19
N ALA A 159 17.11 -9.53 -7.45
CA ALA A 159 16.65 -10.81 -7.97
C ALA A 159 16.01 -10.57 -9.34
N GLN A 160 16.54 -11.23 -10.37
CA GLN A 160 15.92 -11.17 -11.70
C GLN A 160 14.60 -11.94 -11.69
N VAL A 161 13.58 -11.33 -12.29
CA VAL A 161 12.22 -11.88 -12.40
C VAL A 161 11.75 -11.88 -13.85
N PRO A 162 10.72 -12.67 -14.20
CA PRO A 162 10.19 -12.69 -15.56
C PRO A 162 9.75 -11.31 -16.04
N GLY A 163 9.98 -11.02 -17.32
CA GLY A 163 9.53 -9.78 -17.96
C GLY A 163 8.04 -9.78 -18.33
N GLY A 164 7.65 -8.78 -19.11
CA GLY A 164 6.26 -8.60 -19.56
C GLY A 164 5.35 -7.97 -18.51
N SER A 165 4.06 -8.33 -18.53
CA SER A 165 3.04 -7.72 -17.68
C SER A 165 3.30 -7.93 -16.18
N ASN A 166 2.78 -7.02 -15.35
CA ASN A 166 3.00 -7.02 -13.91
C ASN A 166 2.52 -8.31 -13.21
N ASN A 167 1.50 -8.97 -13.77
CA ASN A 167 0.97 -10.26 -13.31
C ASN A 167 2.03 -11.38 -13.30
N ASN A 168 3.07 -11.26 -14.12
CA ASN A 168 4.14 -12.26 -14.19
C ASN A 168 5.29 -11.97 -13.20
N ASN A 169 5.34 -10.77 -12.62
CA ASN A 169 6.44 -10.31 -11.79
C ASN A 169 5.97 -9.66 -10.48
N TYR A 170 5.81 -8.34 -10.43
CA TYR A 170 5.56 -7.56 -9.22
C TYR A 170 4.17 -7.78 -8.60
N ALA A 171 3.20 -8.29 -9.38
CA ALA A 171 1.88 -8.66 -8.90
C ALA A 171 1.74 -10.17 -8.62
N ASN A 172 2.76 -10.97 -8.96
CA ASN A 172 2.74 -12.41 -8.74
C ASN A 172 3.13 -12.74 -7.29
N VAL A 173 2.12 -13.08 -6.48
CA VAL A 173 2.30 -13.34 -5.04
C VAL A 173 3.19 -14.55 -4.77
N ASP A 174 3.02 -15.63 -5.53
CA ASP A 174 3.81 -16.86 -5.35
C ASP A 174 5.29 -16.63 -5.67
N LEU A 175 5.57 -15.87 -6.72
CA LEU A 175 6.93 -15.49 -7.08
C LEU A 175 7.57 -14.60 -6.01
N ILE A 176 6.84 -13.60 -5.49
CA ILE A 176 7.34 -12.74 -4.41
C ILE A 176 7.68 -13.59 -3.18
N LEU A 177 6.82 -14.54 -2.83
CA LEU A 177 7.04 -15.45 -1.70
C LEU A 177 8.28 -16.32 -1.93
N ASP A 178 8.45 -16.90 -3.12
CA ASP A 178 9.61 -17.71 -3.47
C ASP A 178 10.92 -16.91 -3.34
N ILE A 179 10.94 -15.70 -3.89
CA ILE A 179 12.09 -14.80 -3.79
C ILE A 179 12.36 -14.43 -2.33
N ALA A 180 11.32 -14.13 -1.55
CA ALA A 180 11.46 -13.79 -0.15
C ALA A 180 12.09 -14.95 0.66
N LYS A 181 11.67 -16.19 0.39
CA LYS A 181 12.25 -17.41 0.98
C LYS A 181 13.70 -17.60 0.56
N ARG A 182 13.98 -17.57 -0.74
CA ARG A 182 15.31 -17.80 -1.32
C ARG A 182 16.34 -16.77 -0.83
N THR A 183 15.92 -15.52 -0.67
CA THR A 183 16.78 -14.41 -0.23
C THR A 183 16.82 -14.24 1.28
N GLN A 184 16.04 -15.03 2.02
CA GLN A 184 15.94 -15.02 3.48
C GLN A 184 15.70 -13.60 4.04
N VAL A 185 14.71 -12.92 3.47
CA VAL A 185 14.28 -11.59 3.95
C VAL A 185 13.37 -11.74 5.15
N GLN A 186 13.43 -10.78 6.07
CA GLN A 186 12.55 -10.78 7.25
C GLN A 186 11.23 -10.08 6.94
N ALA A 187 11.23 -9.17 5.96
CA ALA A 187 10.04 -8.42 5.60
C ALA A 187 9.93 -8.15 4.09
N VAL A 188 8.70 -7.92 3.63
CA VAL A 188 8.37 -7.51 2.26
C VAL A 188 7.62 -6.18 2.30
N TRP A 189 8.01 -5.26 1.43
CA TRP A 189 7.35 -3.99 1.20
C TRP A 189 6.83 -3.93 -0.24
N ALA A 190 5.51 -3.79 -0.41
CA ALA A 190 4.88 -3.72 -1.73
C ALA A 190 4.64 -2.27 -2.23
N GLY A 191 4.66 -1.27 -1.34
CA GLY A 191 4.41 0.12 -1.74
C GLY A 191 2.99 0.34 -2.25
N TRP A 192 2.86 0.85 -3.47
CA TRP A 192 1.57 1.09 -4.14
C TRP A 192 1.56 0.47 -5.54
N GLY A 193 0.38 0.05 -5.99
CA GLY A 193 0.22 -0.70 -7.23
C GLY A 193 0.71 -2.15 -7.12
N HIS A 194 0.61 -2.89 -8.21
CA HIS A 194 0.98 -4.31 -8.29
C HIS A 194 0.24 -5.15 -7.23
N SER A 195 0.98 -5.80 -6.33
CA SER A 195 0.45 -6.64 -5.25
C SER A 195 0.18 -5.89 -3.94
N SER A 196 0.28 -4.54 -3.91
CA SER A 196 0.10 -3.76 -2.67
C SER A 196 -1.28 -3.89 -2.05
N GLU A 197 -2.30 -4.14 -2.87
CA GLU A 197 -3.71 -4.24 -2.46
C GLU A 197 -4.20 -5.70 -2.49
N ASN A 198 -3.33 -6.67 -2.79
CA ASN A 198 -3.72 -8.07 -2.84
C ASN A 198 -3.61 -8.72 -1.43
N PRO A 199 -4.73 -9.10 -0.79
CA PRO A 199 -4.73 -9.66 0.56
C PRO A 199 -4.03 -11.02 0.66
N LYS A 200 -3.87 -11.75 -0.46
CA LYS A 200 -3.14 -13.04 -0.49
C LYS A 200 -1.66 -12.88 -0.18
N LEU A 201 -1.08 -11.69 -0.46
CA LEU A 201 0.33 -11.42 -0.21
C LEU A 201 0.68 -11.49 1.29
N PRO A 202 0.12 -10.64 2.18
CA PRO A 202 0.37 -10.76 3.61
C PRO A 202 -0.04 -12.12 4.17
N GLU A 203 -1.12 -12.74 3.66
CA GLU A 203 -1.57 -14.06 4.12
C GLU A 203 -0.47 -15.12 3.93
N LEU A 204 0.07 -15.22 2.70
CA LEU A 204 1.13 -16.18 2.39
C LEU A 204 2.45 -15.84 3.10
N LEU A 205 2.79 -14.56 3.23
CA LEU A 205 3.97 -14.13 3.97
C LEU A 205 3.88 -14.51 5.46
N HIS A 206 2.74 -14.26 6.10
CA HIS A 206 2.50 -14.59 7.51
C HIS A 206 2.54 -16.11 7.78
N LYS A 207 2.02 -16.92 6.86
CA LYS A 207 2.14 -18.40 6.92
C LYS A 207 3.60 -18.86 6.89
N ASN A 208 4.49 -18.09 6.29
CA ASN A 208 5.91 -18.40 6.17
C ASN A 208 6.81 -17.59 7.13
N ASN A 209 6.24 -16.92 8.15
CA ASN A 209 6.95 -16.09 9.12
C ASN A 209 7.76 -14.94 8.51
N ILE A 210 7.29 -14.40 7.38
CA ILE A 210 7.84 -13.19 6.76
C ILE A 210 6.86 -12.04 7.04
N ILE A 211 7.39 -10.89 7.45
CA ILE A 211 6.57 -9.74 7.84
C ILE A 211 6.16 -8.96 6.59
N PHE A 212 4.88 -8.62 6.48
CA PHE A 212 4.44 -7.66 5.49
C PHE A 212 4.49 -6.24 6.08
N ILE A 213 5.21 -5.32 5.44
CA ILE A 213 5.25 -3.90 5.84
C ILE A 213 4.02 -3.20 5.25
N GLY A 214 2.88 -3.43 5.88
CA GLY A 214 1.59 -2.93 5.46
C GLY A 214 0.47 -3.44 6.38
N PRO A 215 -0.81 -3.20 6.02
CA PRO A 215 -1.91 -3.81 6.73
C PRO A 215 -1.87 -5.34 6.60
N PRO A 216 -2.27 -6.08 7.64
CA PRO A 216 -2.37 -7.54 7.55
C PRO A 216 -3.56 -7.98 6.67
N GLU A 217 -3.57 -9.26 6.28
CA GLU A 217 -4.50 -9.83 5.29
C GLU A 217 -5.97 -9.54 5.59
N TYR A 218 -6.32 -9.52 6.86
CA TYR A 218 -7.68 -9.32 7.30
C TYR A 218 -8.19 -7.90 7.24
N ALA A 219 -7.31 -6.95 7.53
CA ALA A 219 -7.61 -5.55 7.38
C ALA A 219 -7.80 -5.26 5.89
N MET A 220 -6.98 -5.89 5.03
CA MET A 220 -7.12 -5.79 3.58
C MET A 220 -8.41 -6.43 3.06
N TRP A 221 -8.80 -7.62 3.55
CA TRP A 221 -10.09 -8.22 3.19
C TRP A 221 -11.29 -7.38 3.65
N ALA A 222 -11.23 -6.78 4.85
CA ALA A 222 -12.33 -6.00 5.39
C ALA A 222 -12.48 -4.60 4.77
N LEU A 223 -11.37 -3.96 4.42
CA LEU A 223 -11.33 -2.54 4.01
C LEU A 223 -10.88 -2.32 2.57
N GLY A 224 -10.43 -3.35 1.87
CA GLY A 224 -9.98 -3.24 0.47
C GLY A 224 -11.12 -3.01 -0.51
N ASP A 225 -12.30 -3.57 -0.24
CA ASP A 225 -13.50 -3.35 -1.04
C ASP A 225 -14.28 -2.11 -0.54
N LYS A 226 -14.70 -1.24 -1.47
CA LYS A 226 -15.39 0.03 -1.15
C LYS A 226 -16.74 -0.20 -0.46
N ILE A 227 -17.47 -1.24 -0.85
CA ILE A 227 -18.77 -1.59 -0.26
C ILE A 227 -18.56 -2.10 1.16
N ALA A 228 -17.66 -3.08 1.34
CA ALA A 228 -17.35 -3.64 2.64
C ALA A 228 -16.81 -2.56 3.60
N SER A 229 -15.87 -1.74 3.13
CA SER A 229 -15.30 -0.61 3.85
C SER A 229 -16.36 0.41 4.30
N SER A 230 -17.32 0.74 3.42
CA SER A 230 -18.39 1.69 3.75
C SER A 230 -19.37 1.15 4.80
N ILE A 231 -19.63 -0.16 4.81
CA ILE A 231 -20.45 -0.81 5.85
C ILE A 231 -19.70 -0.81 7.19
N VAL A 232 -18.39 -1.10 7.18
CA VAL A 232 -17.54 -1.04 8.37
C VAL A 232 -17.47 0.39 8.92
N ALA A 233 -17.34 1.39 8.05
CA ALA A 233 -17.33 2.80 8.44
C ALA A 233 -18.66 3.23 9.10
N GLN A 234 -19.80 2.87 8.51
CA GLN A 234 -21.12 3.13 9.10
C GLN A 234 -21.29 2.43 10.45
N THR A 235 -20.80 1.20 10.58
CA THR A 235 -20.81 0.44 11.84
C THR A 235 -19.98 1.13 12.93
N ALA A 236 -18.89 1.81 12.55
CA ALA A 236 -18.07 2.63 13.43
C ALA A 236 -18.65 4.05 13.67
N ASN A 237 -19.88 4.33 13.24
CA ASN A 237 -20.52 5.64 13.30
C ASN A 237 -19.74 6.75 12.56
N VAL A 238 -18.98 6.39 11.52
CA VAL A 238 -18.32 7.36 10.63
C VAL A 238 -19.32 7.80 9.56
N PRO A 239 -19.56 9.10 9.38
CA PRO A 239 -20.45 9.59 8.32
C PRO A 239 -19.92 9.21 6.93
N THR A 240 -20.75 8.54 6.14
CA THR A 240 -20.48 8.20 4.74
C THR A 240 -21.40 9.00 3.82
N LEU A 241 -20.92 9.32 2.60
CA LEU A 241 -21.80 9.88 1.57
C LEU A 241 -22.97 8.93 1.29
N PRO A 242 -24.16 9.44 0.92
CA PRO A 242 -25.27 8.61 0.49
C PRO A 242 -24.87 7.69 -0.68
N TRP A 243 -25.13 6.40 -0.53
CA TRP A 243 -24.89 5.35 -1.53
C TRP A 243 -25.94 4.24 -1.44
N SER A 244 -25.88 3.23 -2.32
CA SER A 244 -26.86 2.12 -2.38
C SER A 244 -27.05 1.43 -1.02
N GLY A 245 -25.97 1.20 -0.28
CA GLY A 245 -25.94 0.57 1.04
C GLY A 245 -26.01 1.51 2.25
N SER A 246 -26.60 2.70 2.11
CA SER A 246 -26.76 3.63 3.25
C SER A 246 -27.67 3.03 4.34
N GLY A 247 -27.23 3.11 5.59
CA GLY A 247 -27.92 2.53 6.76
C GLY A 247 -27.57 1.06 7.03
N LEU A 248 -26.73 0.44 6.20
CA LEU A 248 -26.26 -0.92 6.46
C LEU A 248 -25.17 -0.90 7.51
N THR A 249 -25.47 -1.55 8.63
CA THR A 249 -24.55 -1.75 9.74
C THR A 249 -24.45 -3.23 10.07
N VAL A 250 -23.33 -3.63 10.68
CA VAL A 250 -23.10 -4.99 11.13
C VAL A 250 -23.04 -4.98 12.65
N GLU A 251 -23.74 -5.90 13.30
CA GLU A 251 -23.56 -6.06 14.74
C GLU A 251 -22.17 -6.62 15.03
N TRP A 252 -21.41 -5.89 15.83
CA TRP A 252 -20.15 -6.36 16.40
C TRP A 252 -20.30 -6.41 17.92
N ASP A 253 -19.82 -7.50 18.52
CA ASP A 253 -19.73 -7.65 19.97
C ASP A 253 -18.25 -7.58 20.41
N GLU A 254 -17.91 -6.62 21.27
CA GLU A 254 -16.57 -6.48 21.85
C GLU A 254 -16.10 -7.75 22.57
N LYS A 255 -17.04 -8.58 23.06
CA LYS A 255 -16.76 -9.82 23.79
C LYS A 255 -16.39 -11.00 22.89
N LYS A 256 -16.75 -10.97 21.60
CA LYS A 256 -16.46 -12.05 20.63
C LYS A 256 -15.13 -11.85 19.89
N GLY A 257 -14.38 -10.82 20.25
CA GLY A 257 -13.06 -10.51 19.72
C GLY A 257 -13.09 -9.27 18.82
N HIS A 258 -11.91 -8.67 18.62
CA HIS A 258 -11.80 -7.43 17.86
C HIS A 258 -11.85 -7.65 16.33
N ARG A 259 -12.87 -8.36 15.80
CA ARG A 259 -12.95 -8.72 14.36
C ARG A 259 -14.30 -8.35 13.71
N VAL A 260 -14.26 -7.49 12.66
CA VAL A 260 -15.45 -7.03 11.93
C VAL A 260 -15.37 -7.85 10.68
N THR A 261 -16.40 -8.64 10.44
CA THR A 261 -16.55 -9.33 9.18
C THR A 261 -17.91 -8.95 8.65
N VAL A 262 -17.93 -8.36 7.45
CA VAL A 262 -19.18 -8.05 6.76
C VAL A 262 -19.71 -9.37 6.22
N PRO A 263 -20.88 -9.85 6.67
CA PRO A 263 -21.46 -11.09 6.13
C PRO A 263 -21.78 -10.92 4.65
N ASN A 264 -21.63 -12.00 3.87
CA ASN A 264 -21.93 -12.00 2.44
C ASN A 264 -23.36 -11.53 2.12
N ASP A 265 -24.31 -11.78 3.02
CA ASP A 265 -25.69 -11.33 2.86
C ASP A 265 -25.83 -9.81 2.95
N VAL A 266 -25.11 -9.17 3.89
CA VAL A 266 -25.10 -7.69 4.03
C VAL A 266 -24.38 -7.07 2.84
N PHE A 267 -23.26 -7.67 2.42
CA PHE A 267 -22.53 -7.25 1.23
C PHE A 267 -23.40 -7.30 -0.03
N LYS A 268 -24.09 -8.42 -0.27
CA LYS A 268 -24.99 -8.59 -1.42
C LYS A 268 -26.16 -7.62 -1.43
N LYS A 269 -26.66 -7.20 -0.26
CA LYS A 269 -27.72 -6.17 -0.15
C LYS A 269 -27.24 -4.78 -0.55
N ALA A 270 -25.94 -4.51 -0.40
CA ALA A 270 -25.34 -3.23 -0.76
C ALA A 270 -24.98 -3.15 -2.25
N CYS A 271 -24.74 -4.30 -2.88
CA CYS A 271 -24.44 -4.40 -4.31
C CYS A 271 -25.69 -4.18 -5.17
N VAL A 272 -25.52 -3.37 -6.22
CA VAL A 272 -26.48 -3.23 -7.32
C VAL A 272 -26.16 -4.32 -8.35
N LYS A 273 -27.17 -5.05 -8.84
CA LYS A 273 -26.94 -6.19 -9.75
C LYS A 273 -27.14 -5.81 -11.21
N ASP A 274 -28.13 -4.96 -11.48
CA ASP A 274 -28.57 -4.62 -12.84
C ASP A 274 -28.70 -3.10 -13.04
N GLY A 275 -28.71 -2.66 -14.30
CA GLY A 275 -28.79 -1.24 -14.67
C GLY A 275 -30.05 -0.54 -14.14
N ASP A 276 -31.19 -1.21 -14.14
CA ASP A 276 -32.46 -0.67 -13.63
C ASP A 276 -32.44 -0.46 -12.11
N GLU A 277 -31.79 -1.36 -11.36
CA GLU A 277 -31.57 -1.17 -9.92
C GLU A 277 -30.62 0.00 -9.68
N GLY A 278 -29.61 0.17 -10.54
CA GLY A 278 -28.69 1.30 -10.49
C GLY A 278 -29.39 2.63 -10.73
N LEU A 279 -30.30 2.70 -11.68
CA LEU A 279 -31.08 3.90 -11.98
C LEU A 279 -31.99 4.27 -10.80
N LYS A 280 -32.73 3.30 -10.25
CA LYS A 280 -33.57 3.51 -9.06
C LYS A 280 -32.76 3.95 -7.84
N ALA A 281 -31.58 3.37 -7.65
CA ALA A 281 -30.68 3.77 -6.58
C ALA A 281 -30.19 5.21 -6.78
N ALA A 282 -29.83 5.59 -8.02
CA ALA A 282 -29.43 6.95 -8.36
C ALA A 282 -30.55 7.97 -8.12
N GLU A 283 -31.78 7.70 -8.59
CA GLU A 283 -32.96 8.55 -8.34
C GLU A 283 -33.25 8.72 -6.84
N ARG A 284 -33.16 7.64 -6.06
CA ARG A 284 -33.30 7.70 -4.60
C ARG A 284 -32.23 8.60 -3.98
N LEU A 285 -30.99 8.50 -4.42
CA LEU A 285 -29.88 9.28 -3.89
C LEU A 285 -29.96 10.76 -4.30
N ASP A 286 -30.41 11.05 -5.52
CA ASP A 286 -30.64 12.41 -6.01
C ASP A 286 -31.73 13.12 -5.18
N SER A 287 -32.78 12.38 -4.78
CA SER A 287 -33.82 12.93 -3.89
C SER A 287 -33.35 13.22 -2.45
N LEU A 288 -32.16 12.72 -2.06
CA LEU A 288 -31.58 12.88 -0.72
C LEU A 288 -30.50 13.97 -0.64
N LEU A 289 -30.06 14.52 -1.78
CA LEU A 289 -29.05 15.57 -1.90
C LEU A 289 -29.71 16.95 -2.05
#